data_AF-A0A7X5Q715-F1
#
_entry.id   AF-A0A7X5Q715-F1
#
_cell.length_a   1.000
_cell.length_b   1.000
_cell.length_c   1.000
_cell.angle_alpha   90.00
_cell.angle_beta   90.00
_cell.angle_gamma   90.00
#
_symmetry.space_group_name_H-M   'P 1'
#
loop_
_entity.id
_entity.type
_entity.pdbx_description
1 polymer ?
#
loop_
_entity_poly.entity_id
_entity_poly.type
_entity_poly.pdbx_seq_one_letter_code
_entity_poly.pdbx_strand_id
1 'polypeptide(L)'
;MRRQKRKVQMDNKYRVCLGNFLSKKERDELSSFRVSRQKDGKIVLDPLVEIPAREHWIYKKPEALASLMRGMEDAKEGRIVDVDIDFTEFLDDEDKDHVQN
;
A
#
# COMPACT_ATOMS: atom_id res chain seq x y z
N MET A 1 -8.92 -2.86 21.12
CA MET A 1 -8.19 -3.97 20.46
C MET A 1 -8.26 -5.22 21.33
N ARG A 2 -8.79 -6.34 20.82
CA ARG A 2 -8.79 -7.62 21.54
C ARG A 2 -7.38 -8.21 21.51
N ARG A 3 -6.79 -8.49 22.68
CA ARG A 3 -5.49 -9.17 22.77
C ARG A 3 -5.66 -10.64 22.43
N GLN A 4 -5.45 -11.01 21.17
CA GLN A 4 -5.47 -12.41 20.75
C GLN A 4 -4.12 -13.06 21.08
N LYS A 5 -4.14 -14.13 21.89
CA LYS A 5 -2.98 -14.97 22.16
C LYS A 5 -3.30 -16.36 21.66
N ARG A 6 -2.45 -16.90 20.79
CA ARG A 6 -2.55 -18.29 20.31
C ARG A 6 -1.17 -18.91 20.33
N LYS A 7 -1.10 -20.16 20.77
CA LYS A 7 0.12 -20.98 20.63
C LYS A 7 0.15 -21.50 19.19
N VAL A 8 1.25 -21.23 18.51
CA VAL A 8 1.55 -21.76 17.18
C VAL A 8 2.79 -22.64 17.29
N GLN A 9 2.86 -23.70 16.49
CA GLN A 9 4.04 -24.56 16.42
C GLN A 9 4.80 -24.27 15.14
N MET A 10 6.11 -24.47 15.20
CA MET A 10 6.95 -24.42 14.00
C MET A 10 6.71 -25.69 13.18
N ASP A 11 6.79 -25.54 11.86
CA ASP A 11 6.85 -26.70 10.98
C ASP A 11 8.28 -27.26 10.88
N ASN A 12 8.46 -28.33 10.11
CA ASN A 12 9.76 -29.00 9.91
C ASN A 12 10.83 -28.10 9.24
N LYS A 13 10.44 -26.93 8.72
CA LYS A 13 11.33 -25.91 8.14
C LYS A 13 11.50 -24.71 9.06
N TYR A 14 11.13 -24.83 10.34
CA TYR A 14 11.20 -23.77 11.35
C TYR A 14 10.33 -22.54 11.03
N ARG A 15 9.29 -22.69 10.20
CA ARG A 15 8.37 -21.59 9.86
C ARG A 15 7.24 -21.51 10.86
N VAL A 16 6.82 -20.29 11.19
CA VAL A 16 5.64 -20.02 12.02
C VAL A 16 4.50 -19.54 11.13
N CYS A 17 3.42 -20.31 11.03
CA CYS A 17 2.26 -19.95 10.22
C CYS A 17 1.34 -18.94 10.94
N LEU A 18 1.27 -17.72 10.40
CA LEU A 18 0.39 -16.66 10.91
C LEU A 18 -1.04 -16.71 10.33
N GLY A 19 -1.32 -17.60 9.38
CA GLY A 19 -2.60 -17.65 8.67
C GLY A 19 -3.81 -17.78 9.60
N ASN A 20 -3.68 -18.49 10.71
CA ASN A 20 -4.76 -18.64 11.70
C ASN A 20 -4.76 -17.55 12.78
N PHE A 21 -3.81 -16.61 12.72
CA PHE A 21 -3.69 -15.46 13.61
C PHE A 21 -4.21 -14.18 12.93
N LEU A 22 -3.94 -14.02 11.64
CA LEU A 22 -4.40 -12.91 10.83
C LEU A 22 -5.84 -13.11 10.36
N SER A 23 -6.65 -12.05 10.41
CA SER A 23 -7.95 -12.00 9.75
C SER A 23 -7.81 -12.14 8.23
N LYS A 24 -8.92 -12.38 7.54
CA LYS A 24 -8.93 -12.44 6.07
C LYS A 24 -8.44 -11.12 5.46
N LYS A 25 -8.95 -10.00 5.98
CA LYS A 25 -8.57 -8.65 5.56
C LYS A 25 -7.06 -8.40 5.71
N GLU A 26 -6.49 -8.74 6.86
CA GLU A 26 -5.04 -8.56 7.09
C GLU A 26 -4.18 -9.42 6.15
N ARG A 27 -4.65 -10.60 5.73
CA ARG A 27 -3.93 -11.42 4.75
C ARG A 27 -3.97 -10.85 3.35
N ASP A 28 -5.02 -10.10 3.01
CA ASP A 28 -5.19 -9.49 1.70
C ASP A 28 -4.42 -8.15 1.61
N GLU A 29 -4.28 -7.43 2.73
CA GLU A 29 -3.62 -6.11 2.78
C GLU A 29 -2.11 -6.18 3.04
N LEU A 30 -1.65 -7.14 3.86
CA LEU A 30 -0.25 -7.22 4.27
C LEU A 30 0.59 -8.00 3.26
N SER A 31 1.68 -7.40 2.80
CA SER A 31 2.60 -8.04 1.85
C SER A 31 3.71 -8.81 2.56
N SER A 32 4.22 -8.27 3.68
CA SER A 32 5.38 -8.81 4.37
C SER A 32 5.42 -8.40 5.83
N PHE A 33 6.39 -8.94 6.58
CA PHE A 33 6.64 -8.59 7.97
C PHE A 33 8.12 -8.29 8.18
N ARG A 34 8.42 -7.20 8.87
CA ARG A 34 9.77 -6.97 9.40
C ARG A 34 9.91 -7.75 10.70
N VAL A 35 10.97 -8.54 10.80
CA VAL A 35 11.29 -9.33 11.99
C VAL A 35 12.36 -8.60 12.79
N SER A 36 12.08 -8.29 14.05
CA SER A 36 13.07 -7.74 14.98
C SER A 36 13.13 -8.55 16.27
N ARG A 37 14.32 -8.61 16.88
CA ARG A 37 14.53 -9.27 18.18
C ARG A 37 14.86 -8.21 19.22
N GLN A 38 14.05 -8.15 20.27
CA GLN A 38 14.27 -7.26 21.40
C GLN A 38 15.31 -7.84 22.36
N LYS A 39 15.86 -6.97 23.23
CA LYS A 39 16.90 -7.33 24.21
C LYS A 39 16.44 -8.42 25.19
N ASP A 40 15.14 -8.51 25.46
CA ASP A 40 14.53 -9.52 26.32
C ASP A 40 14.27 -10.86 25.60
N GLY A 41 14.72 -11.00 24.35
CA GLY A 41 14.56 -12.20 23.55
C GLY A 41 13.20 -12.31 22.84
N LYS A 42 12.29 -11.34 23.00
CA LYS A 42 11.04 -11.32 22.23
C LYS A 42 11.31 -11.08 20.75
N ILE A 43 10.60 -11.83 19.92
CA ILE A 43 10.54 -11.60 18.47
C ILE A 43 9.29 -10.76 18.21
N VAL A 44 9.48 -9.62 17.54
CA VAL A 44 8.41 -8.71 17.12
C VAL A 44 8.31 -8.77 15.61
N LEU A 45 7.07 -8.85 15.13
CA LEU A 45 6.73 -8.84 13.72
C LEU A 45 5.98 -7.55 13.43
N ASP A 46 6.61 -6.64 12.67
CA ASP A 46 5.96 -5.41 12.23
C ASP A 46 5.35 -5.65 10.84
N PRO A 47 4.01 -5.57 10.69
CA PRO A 47 3.35 -5.75 9.40
C PRO A 47 3.73 -4.65 8.40
N LEU A 48 3.95 -5.03 7.15
CA LEU A 48 4.30 -4.13 6.05
C LEU A 48 3.32 -4.31 4.88
N VAL A 49 3.15 -3.23 4.13
CA VAL A 49 2.41 -3.20 2.85
C VAL A 49 3.38 -2.84 1.73
N GLU A 50 3.22 -3.48 0.58
CA GLU A 50 4.02 -3.16 -0.61
C GLU A 50 3.37 -2.01 -1.36
N ILE A 51 4.18 -1.04 -1.76
CA ILE A 51 3.76 0.10 -2.57
C ILE A 51 4.41 -0.05 -3.94
N PRO A 52 3.64 -0.07 -5.05
CA PRO A 52 4.19 -0.12 -6.39
C PRO A 52 5.25 0.97 -6.62
N ALA A 53 6.32 0.65 -7.34
CA ALA A 53 7.42 1.60 -7.57
C ALA A 53 6.95 2.92 -8.20
N ARG A 54 5.95 2.85 -9.10
CA ARG A 54 5.32 4.02 -9.74
C ARG A 54 4.61 4.96 -8.76
N GLU A 55 4.17 4.48 -7.60
CA GLU A 55 3.45 5.26 -6.58
C GLU A 55 4.33 5.61 -5.39
N HIS A 56 5.48 4.94 -5.25
CA HIS A 56 6.43 5.15 -4.15
C HIS A 56 6.95 6.60 -4.06
N TRP A 57 7.00 7.34 -5.17
CA TRP A 57 7.44 8.74 -5.17
C TRP A 57 6.47 9.68 -4.44
N ILE A 58 5.17 9.37 -4.41
CA ILE A 58 4.15 10.16 -3.71
C ILE A 58 4.45 10.18 -2.21
N TYR A 59 4.87 9.04 -1.67
CA TYR A 59 5.26 8.90 -0.27
C TYR A 59 6.60 9.58 0.06
N LYS A 60 7.43 9.88 -0.95
CA LYS A 60 8.67 10.68 -0.77
C LYS A 60 8.43 12.19 -0.81
N LYS A 61 7.29 12.65 -1.36
CA LYS A 61 6.96 14.07 -1.54
C LYS A 61 5.72 14.42 -0.71
N PRO A 62 5.87 15.01 0.49
CA PRO A 62 4.75 15.31 1.40
C PRO A 62 3.66 16.17 0.75
N GLU A 63 4.06 17.12 -0.10
CA GLU A 63 3.15 18.00 -0.85
C GLU A 63 2.29 17.24 -1.86
N ALA A 64 2.89 16.26 -2.56
CA ALA A 64 2.17 15.43 -3.52
C ALA A 64 1.14 14.53 -2.81
N LEU A 65 1.52 13.96 -1.66
CA LEU A 65 0.60 13.19 -0.82
C LEU A 65 -0.56 14.05 -0.30
N ALA A 66 -0.27 15.26 0.20
CA ALA A 66 -1.30 16.18 0.69
C ALA A 66 -2.26 16.60 -0.43
N SER A 67 -1.74 16.88 -1.63
CA SER A 67 -2.57 17.20 -2.80
C SER A 67 -3.45 16.02 -3.22
N LEU A 68 -2.90 14.80 -3.23
CA LEU A 68 -3.67 13.58 -3.52
C LEU A 68 -4.80 13.38 -2.51
N MET A 69 -4.51 13.48 -1.21
CA MET A 69 -5.53 13.33 -0.17
C MET A 69 -6.63 14.38 -0.28
N ARG A 70 -6.28 15.62 -0.59
CA ARG A 70 -7.26 16.69 -0.84
C ARG A 70 -8.14 16.36 -2.05
N GLY A 71 -7.54 15.96 -3.17
CA GLY A 71 -8.29 15.58 -4.37
C GLY A 71 -9.22 14.37 -4.15
N MET A 72 -8.81 13.39 -3.34
CA MET A 72 -9.66 12.26 -2.97
C MET A 72 -10.88 12.70 -2.13
N GLU A 73 -10.71 13.65 -1.20
CA GLU A 73 -11.84 14.18 -0.43
C GLU A 73 -12.75 15.05 -1.31
N ASP A 74 -12.19 15.91 -2.17
CA ASP A 74 -12.96 16.72 -3.12
C ASP A 74 -13.79 15.84 -4.06
N ALA A 75 -13.23 14.74 -4.57
CA ALA A 75 -13.95 13.78 -5.41
C ALA A 75 -15.10 13.09 -4.66
N LYS A 76 -14.86 12.68 -3.42
CA LYS A 76 -15.89 12.06 -2.55
C LYS A 76 -17.02 13.02 -2.22
N GLU A 77 -16.72 14.31 -2.04
CA GLU A 77 -17.70 15.36 -1.75
C GLU A 77 -18.33 15.95 -3.02
N GLY A 78 -18.01 15.41 -4.20
CA GLY A 78 -18.59 15.84 -5.48
C GLY A 78 -18.07 17.19 -5.98
N ARG A 79 -16.99 17.72 -5.40
CA ARG A 79 -16.29 18.93 -5.87
C ARG A 79 -15.35 18.60 -7.02
N ILE A 80 -15.90 18.00 -8.06
CA ILE A 80 -15.19 17.73 -9.31
C ILE A 80 -15.63 18.74 -10.36
N VAL A 81 -14.69 19.24 -11.14
CA VAL A 81 -14.97 20.03 -12.34
C VAL A 81 -14.70 19.10 -13.51
N ASP A 82 -15.74 18.80 -14.27
CA ASP A 82 -15.56 18.19 -15.57
C ASP A 82 -14.97 19.24 -16.50
N VAL A 83 -13.79 18.96 -17.00
CA VAL A 83 -13.03 19.88 -17.84
C VAL A 83 -13.05 19.31 -19.25
N ASP A 84 -13.76 19.99 -20.14
CA ASP A 84 -13.86 19.68 -21.56
C ASP A 84 -12.57 20.12 -22.28
N ILE A 85 -11.46 19.49 -21.91
CA ILE A 85 -10.15 19.68 -22.53
C ILE A 85 -9.63 18.33 -22.99
N ASP A 86 -9.20 18.31 -24.25
CA ASP A 86 -8.50 17.18 -24.81
C ASP A 86 -7.06 17.15 -24.28
N PHE A 87 -6.78 16.18 -23.41
CA PHE A 87 -5.46 16.03 -22.81
C PHE A 87 -4.39 15.55 -23.82
N THR A 88 -4.78 15.18 -25.04
CA THR A 88 -3.87 14.81 -26.14
C THR A 88 -2.91 15.96 -26.49
N GLU A 89 -3.28 17.22 -26.24
CA GLU A 89 -2.43 18.38 -26.47
C GLU A 89 -1.20 18.46 -25.55
N PHE A 90 -1.23 17.76 -24.41
CA PHE A 90 -0.13 17.73 -23.43
C PHE A 90 0.78 16.50 -23.58
N LEU A 91 0.53 15.66 -24.59
CA LEU A 91 1.42 14.55 -24.91
C LEU A 91 2.66 15.06 -25.64
N ASP A 92 3.83 14.59 -25.20
CA ASP A 92 5.08 14.83 -25.91
C ASP A 92 5.10 14.02 -27.22
N ASP A 93 5.92 14.41 -28.18
CA ASP A 93 5.93 13.79 -29.52
C ASP A 93 6.25 12.28 -29.49
N GLU A 94 6.96 11.78 -28.47
CA GLU A 94 7.20 10.34 -28.25
C GLU A 94 5.95 9.59 -27.74
N ASP A 95 5.03 10.27 -27.05
CA ASP A 95 3.81 9.67 -26.47
C ASP A 95 2.63 9.63 -27.46
N LYS A 96 2.70 10.41 -28.55
CA LYS A 96 1.64 10.49 -29.58
C LYS A 96 1.54 9.25 -30.46
N ASP A 97 2.64 8.52 -30.63
CA ASP A 97 2.69 7.31 -31.47
C ASP A 97 2.03 6.08 -30.81
N HIS A 98 1.69 6.15 -29.52
CA HIS A 98 1.08 5.06 -28.76
C HIS A 98 -0.45 5.13 -28.66
N VAL A 99 -1.09 6.14 -29.23
CA VAL A 99 -2.56 6.36 -29.16
C VAL A 99 -3.31 5.77 -30.37
N GLN A 100 -2.59 5.22 -31.35
CA GLN A 100 -3.19 4.54 -32.52
C GLN A 100 -3.10 3.01 -32.41
N ASN A 101 -3.95 2.40 -31.58
CA ASN A 101 -4.50 1.06 -31.83
C ASN A 101 -5.77 0.80 -31.02
#